data_AF-A0A2Z4WDF1-F1
#
_entry.id   AF-A0A2Z4WDF1-F1
#
_cell.length_a   1.000
_cell.length_b   1.000
_cell.length_c   1.000
_cell.angle_alpha   90.00
_cell.angle_beta   90.00
_cell.angle_gamma   90.00
#
_symmetry.space_group_name_H-M   'P 1'
#
loop_
_entity.id
_entity.type
_entity.pdbx_description
1 polymer ?
#
loop_
_entity_poly.entity_id
_entity_poly.type
_entity_poly.pdbx_seq_one_letter_code
_entity_poly.pdbx_strand_id
1 'polypeptide(L)'
;MNTFMFNNKNIKYTCVNNIFIDKYMAKARGEYVKIYLLGLKYSMSGEIGASSDIIASKLNLLQSDILNAWNYWNAEGVIKMTALDNKGNYSIEFLDLVESNVEEESINLLQELDNNSIKEMLQDIEKFLGRPLSSKEMTMYLSWQKDFNFSPEIILLLIQYCVSKGKTDCRYIEKVAISWHDKNVRSIDDAQSVIKAREDRWVKIKKILTYLGFQNTEIMKPQEQLITKWITTYNFPLEIIYNACDICFQRINKCDFKYIDGILNSWFKDGIKSLEDIEKQRKRTSNYNKNAKTVSKGAFGNYEQRTYNFEELEKKLLGWDNND
;
A
#
# COMPACT_ATOMS: atom_id res chain seq x y z
N MET A 1 6.61 -36.07 -44.52
CA MET A 1 5.18 -35.76 -44.70
C MET A 1 4.54 -36.08 -43.37
N ASN A 2 4.29 -35.06 -42.55
CA ASN A 2 3.90 -35.25 -41.16
C ASN A 2 2.40 -34.93 -41.04
N THR A 3 1.64 -35.89 -40.53
CA THR A 3 0.18 -35.84 -40.39
C THR A 3 -0.16 -35.70 -38.92
N PHE A 4 -0.98 -34.70 -38.58
CA PHE A 4 -1.44 -34.45 -37.22
C PHE A 4 -2.92 -34.81 -37.13
N MET A 5 -3.34 -35.64 -36.18
CA MET A 5 -4.75 -35.97 -35.96
C MET A 5 -5.30 -35.20 -34.76
N PHE A 6 -6.53 -34.70 -34.87
CA PHE A 6 -7.20 -33.98 -33.79
C PHE A 6 -8.61 -34.56 -33.57
N ASN A 7 -8.99 -34.81 -32.31
CA ASN A 7 -10.30 -35.32 -31.94
C ASN A 7 -11.13 -34.22 -31.26
N ASN A 8 -12.29 -33.80 -31.82
CA ASN A 8 -13.51 -33.39 -31.09
C ASN A 8 -14.64 -32.79 -31.96
N LYS A 9 -15.82 -32.59 -31.32
CA LYS A 9 -17.12 -32.18 -31.87
C LYS A 9 -17.08 -30.86 -32.67
N ASN A 10 -17.83 -30.83 -33.78
CA ASN A 10 -17.85 -29.80 -34.80
C ASN A 10 -18.43 -28.45 -34.30
N ILE A 11 -17.57 -27.51 -33.89
CA ILE A 11 -17.95 -26.17 -33.39
C ILE A 11 -17.60 -25.10 -34.46
N LYS A 12 -18.52 -24.16 -34.74
CA LYS A 12 -18.37 -23.11 -35.78
C LYS A 12 -17.52 -21.89 -35.37
N TYR A 13 -16.96 -21.89 -34.17
CA TYR A 13 -16.11 -20.84 -33.62
C TYR A 13 -14.93 -21.48 -32.88
N THR A 14 -13.82 -20.76 -32.77
CA THR A 14 -12.61 -21.25 -32.08
C THR A 14 -12.39 -20.40 -30.83
N CYS A 15 -12.61 -20.98 -29.66
CA CYS A 15 -12.36 -20.31 -28.38
C CYS A 15 -10.88 -20.37 -28.04
N VAL A 16 -10.32 -19.24 -27.57
CA VAL A 16 -8.92 -19.15 -27.12
C VAL A 16 -8.93 -18.91 -25.61
N ASN A 17 -8.10 -19.64 -24.85
CA ASN A 17 -8.01 -19.47 -23.41
C ASN A 17 -7.41 -18.09 -23.07
N ASN A 18 -8.02 -17.33 -22.14
CA ASN A 18 -7.53 -16.01 -21.74
C ASN A 18 -6.11 -16.07 -21.14
N ILE A 19 -5.76 -17.16 -20.46
CA ILE A 19 -4.41 -17.37 -19.90
C ILE A 19 -3.37 -17.45 -21.02
N PHE A 20 -3.72 -18.05 -22.16
CA PHE A 20 -2.87 -18.04 -23.35
C PHE A 20 -2.61 -16.59 -23.81
N ILE A 21 -3.67 -15.79 -23.89
CA ILE A 21 -3.60 -14.38 -24.34
C ILE A 21 -2.71 -13.57 -23.41
N ASP A 22 -2.91 -13.69 -22.09
CA ASP A 22 -2.25 -12.85 -21.10
C ASP A 22 -0.77 -13.23 -20.86
N LYS A 23 -0.46 -14.53 -20.82
CA LYS A 23 0.87 -15.01 -20.37
C LYS A 23 1.79 -15.47 -21.51
N TYR A 24 1.23 -15.96 -22.61
CA TYR A 24 1.98 -16.67 -23.66
C TYR A 24 1.99 -15.92 -25.00
N MET A 25 0.84 -15.39 -25.43
CA MET A 25 0.68 -14.78 -26.75
C MET A 25 1.64 -13.61 -26.99
N ALA A 26 1.83 -12.74 -26.01
CA ALA A 26 2.68 -11.56 -26.14
C ALA A 26 4.19 -11.87 -26.24
N LYS A 27 4.62 -13.01 -25.70
CA LYS A 27 6.04 -13.44 -25.71
C LYS A 27 6.40 -14.23 -26.97
N ALA A 28 5.42 -14.87 -27.59
CA ALA A 28 5.61 -15.71 -28.76
C ALA A 28 5.78 -14.86 -30.04
N ARG A 29 6.46 -15.44 -31.04
CA ARG A 29 6.54 -14.86 -32.38
C ARG A 29 5.16 -14.80 -33.02
N GLY A 30 4.88 -13.76 -33.79
CA GLY A 30 3.57 -13.58 -34.44
C GLY A 30 3.18 -14.75 -35.35
N GLU A 31 4.14 -15.37 -36.03
CA GLU A 31 3.92 -16.58 -36.83
C GLU A 31 3.50 -17.77 -35.98
N TYR A 32 4.06 -17.92 -34.77
CA TYR A 32 3.77 -19.05 -33.88
C TYR A 32 2.37 -18.94 -33.30
N VAL A 33 1.90 -17.72 -33.04
CA VAL A 33 0.52 -17.45 -32.64
C VAL A 33 -0.45 -17.81 -33.78
N LYS A 34 -0.13 -17.47 -35.04
CA LYS A 34 -0.95 -17.86 -36.20
C LYS A 34 -1.06 -19.39 -36.33
N ILE A 35 0.06 -20.10 -36.15
CA ILE A 35 0.11 -21.57 -36.20
C ILE A 35 -0.73 -22.17 -35.06
N TYR A 36 -0.60 -21.65 -33.84
CA TYR A 36 -1.38 -22.09 -32.69
C TYR A 36 -2.88 -21.94 -32.93
N LEU A 37 -3.35 -20.75 -33.31
CA LEU A 37 -4.77 -20.47 -33.55
C LEU A 37 -5.35 -21.31 -34.69
N LEU A 38 -4.59 -21.50 -35.77
CA LEU A 38 -5.03 -22.32 -36.89
C LEU A 38 -5.12 -23.81 -36.52
N GLY A 39 -4.15 -24.33 -35.75
CA GLY A 39 -4.22 -25.70 -35.24
C GLY A 39 -5.36 -25.89 -34.23
N LEU A 40 -5.61 -24.90 -33.37
CA LEU A 40 -6.72 -24.90 -32.43
C LEU A 40 -8.07 -24.93 -33.18
N LYS A 41 -8.19 -24.16 -34.26
CA LYS A 41 -9.34 -24.22 -35.17
C LYS A 41 -9.53 -25.61 -35.74
N TYR A 42 -8.47 -26.26 -36.23
CA TYR A 42 -8.57 -27.62 -36.78
C TYR A 42 -8.96 -28.64 -35.72
N SER A 43 -8.44 -28.48 -34.50
CA SER A 43 -8.79 -29.31 -33.36
C SER A 43 -10.27 -29.19 -32.95
N MET A 44 -10.82 -27.97 -32.97
CA MET A 44 -12.22 -27.71 -32.61
C MET A 44 -13.22 -27.97 -33.75
N SER A 45 -12.81 -27.85 -35.02
CA SER A 45 -13.71 -28.07 -36.17
C SER A 45 -13.88 -29.53 -36.55
N GLY A 46 -13.18 -30.46 -35.89
CA GLY A 46 -13.26 -31.90 -36.17
C GLY A 46 -12.76 -32.27 -37.58
N GLU A 47 -11.94 -31.43 -38.21
CA GLU A 47 -11.30 -31.75 -39.47
C GLU A 47 -10.19 -32.77 -39.18
N ILE A 48 -10.24 -33.93 -39.84
CA ILE A 48 -9.38 -35.08 -39.58
C ILE A 48 -7.98 -34.78 -40.12
N GLY A 49 -7.25 -33.99 -39.35
CA GLY A 49 -5.87 -33.65 -39.55
C GLY A 49 -5.57 -32.64 -40.64
N ALA A 50 -4.66 -31.73 -40.33
CA ALA A 50 -4.02 -30.84 -41.29
C ALA A 50 -2.57 -31.27 -41.42
N SER A 51 -2.14 -31.64 -42.63
CA SER A 51 -0.72 -31.91 -42.87
C SER A 51 0.09 -30.62 -42.70
N SER A 52 1.38 -30.77 -42.38
CA SER A 52 2.31 -29.64 -42.36
C SER A 52 2.28 -28.83 -43.66
N ASP A 53 2.04 -29.48 -44.80
CA ASP A 53 1.91 -28.84 -46.12
C ASP A 53 0.68 -27.91 -46.21
N ILE A 54 -0.46 -28.33 -45.66
CA ILE A 54 -1.71 -27.55 -45.68
C ILE A 54 -1.57 -26.31 -44.79
N ILE A 55 -0.97 -26.46 -43.62
CA ILE A 55 -0.71 -25.32 -42.71
C ILE A 55 0.31 -24.37 -43.34
N ALA A 56 1.38 -24.91 -43.96
CA ALA A 56 2.44 -24.12 -44.61
C ALA A 56 1.90 -23.28 -45.76
N SER A 57 1.15 -23.90 -46.66
CA SER A 57 0.52 -23.22 -47.81
C SER A 57 -0.48 -22.17 -47.35
N LYS A 58 -1.31 -22.46 -46.35
CA LYS A 58 -2.34 -21.53 -45.86
C LYS A 58 -1.77 -20.31 -45.15
N LEU A 59 -0.69 -20.49 -44.39
CA LEU A 59 -0.02 -19.40 -43.66
C LEU A 59 1.11 -18.75 -44.45
N ASN A 60 1.46 -19.28 -45.63
CA ASN A 60 2.61 -18.91 -46.43
C ASN A 60 3.93 -18.97 -45.63
N LEU A 61 4.14 -20.09 -44.93
CA LEU A 61 5.30 -20.36 -44.07
C LEU A 61 6.04 -21.62 -44.52
N LEU A 62 7.29 -21.80 -44.09
CA LEU A 62 8.04 -23.03 -44.32
C LEU A 62 7.58 -24.14 -43.38
N GLN A 63 7.68 -25.40 -43.81
CA GLN A 63 7.35 -26.55 -42.94
C GLN A 63 8.25 -26.64 -41.70
N SER A 64 9.51 -26.21 -41.84
CA SER A 64 10.44 -26.08 -40.71
C SER A 64 9.90 -25.12 -39.65
N ASP A 65 9.26 -24.01 -40.05
CA ASP A 65 8.74 -23.01 -39.12
C ASP A 65 7.53 -23.54 -38.36
N ILE A 66 6.72 -24.39 -38.99
CA ILE A 66 5.59 -25.08 -38.35
C ILE A 66 6.09 -26.03 -37.28
N LEU A 67 7.08 -26.85 -37.62
CA LEU A 67 7.65 -27.80 -36.67
C LEU A 67 8.34 -27.08 -35.49
N ASN A 68 9.03 -25.98 -35.76
CA ASN A 68 9.62 -25.12 -34.73
C ASN A 68 8.55 -24.49 -33.83
N ALA A 69 7.43 -24.03 -34.39
CA ALA A 69 6.33 -23.48 -33.60
C ALA A 69 5.71 -24.55 -32.67
N TRP A 70 5.50 -25.78 -33.17
CA TRP A 70 4.98 -26.86 -32.34
C TRP A 70 5.95 -27.29 -31.24
N ASN A 71 7.24 -27.37 -31.53
CA ASN A 71 8.26 -27.61 -30.52
C ASN A 71 8.29 -26.51 -29.46
N TYR A 72 8.16 -25.25 -29.88
CA TYR A 72 8.09 -24.11 -28.97
C TYR A 72 6.89 -24.22 -28.02
N TRP A 73 5.68 -24.44 -28.56
CA TRP A 73 4.48 -24.56 -27.73
C TRP A 73 4.49 -25.79 -26.81
N ASN A 74 5.14 -26.89 -27.24
CA ASN A 74 5.35 -28.07 -26.41
C ASN A 74 6.34 -27.78 -25.27
N ALA A 75 7.39 -27.00 -25.52
CA ALA A 75 8.34 -26.57 -24.50
C ALA A 75 7.73 -25.59 -23.48
N GLU A 76 6.85 -24.70 -23.93
CA GLU A 76 6.08 -23.77 -23.05
C GLU A 76 4.96 -24.48 -22.27
N GLY A 77 4.73 -25.77 -22.50
CA GLY A 77 3.71 -26.56 -21.82
C GLY A 77 2.27 -26.18 -22.19
N VAL A 78 2.09 -25.50 -23.33
CA VAL A 78 0.75 -25.09 -23.82
C VAL A 78 0.07 -26.21 -24.60
N ILE A 79 0.88 -27.05 -25.24
CA ILE A 79 0.43 -28.23 -25.96
C ILE A 79 1.29 -29.42 -25.56
N LYS A 80 0.81 -30.63 -25.88
CA LYS A 80 1.58 -31.86 -25.82
C LYS A 80 1.72 -32.44 -27.22
N MET A 81 2.96 -32.57 -27.67
CA MET A 81 3.29 -33.16 -28.96
C MET A 81 3.85 -34.58 -28.76
N THR A 82 3.16 -35.59 -29.30
CA THR A 82 3.58 -37.01 -29.18
C THR A 82 3.79 -37.63 -30.56
N ALA A 83 4.93 -38.28 -30.80
CA ALA A 83 5.15 -39.02 -32.04
C ALA A 83 4.21 -40.23 -32.14
N LEU A 84 3.48 -40.35 -33.25
CA LEU A 84 2.58 -41.48 -33.55
C LEU A 84 3.31 -42.61 -34.28
N ASP A 85 4.37 -42.30 -35.03
CA ASP A 85 5.18 -43.30 -35.72
C ASP A 85 6.63 -42.82 -35.99
N ASN A 86 7.46 -43.75 -36.46
CA ASN A 86 8.84 -43.47 -36.91
C ASN A 86 8.88 -42.79 -38.30
N LYS A 87 7.74 -42.38 -38.87
CA LYS A 87 7.63 -41.73 -40.19
C LYS A 87 7.39 -40.22 -40.08
N GLY A 88 7.45 -39.68 -38.86
CA GLY A 88 7.32 -38.24 -38.61
C GLY A 88 5.88 -37.79 -38.38
N ASN A 89 4.93 -38.69 -38.14
CA ASN A 89 3.58 -38.28 -37.75
C ASN A 89 3.54 -37.94 -36.25
N TYR A 90 2.87 -36.86 -35.89
CA TYR A 90 2.77 -36.38 -34.51
C TYR A 90 1.32 -36.12 -34.16
N SER A 91 0.90 -36.44 -32.94
CA SER A 91 -0.37 -35.98 -32.38
C SER A 91 -0.11 -34.71 -31.59
N ILE A 92 -0.97 -33.71 -31.75
CA ILE A 92 -0.95 -32.46 -30.98
C ILE A 92 -2.21 -32.44 -30.12
N GLU A 93 -2.00 -32.41 -28.81
CA GLU A 93 -3.05 -32.24 -27.82
C GLU A 93 -2.92 -30.85 -27.21
N PHE A 94 -3.97 -30.04 -27.33
CA PHE A 94 -4.02 -28.72 -26.67
C PHE A 94 -4.33 -28.94 -25.19
N LEU A 95 -3.45 -28.46 -24.32
CA LEU A 95 -3.63 -28.59 -22.88
C LEU A 95 -4.56 -27.49 -22.37
N ASP A 96 -5.41 -27.83 -21.41
CA ASP A 96 -6.18 -26.82 -20.71
C ASP A 96 -5.23 -26.03 -19.81
N LEU A 97 -5.02 -24.76 -20.15
CA LEU A 97 -4.21 -23.86 -19.35
C LEU A 97 -5.04 -23.48 -18.14
N VAL A 98 -4.88 -24.23 -17.07
CA VAL A 98 -5.28 -23.79 -15.75
C VAL A 98 -4.16 -22.86 -15.27
N GLU A 99 -4.50 -21.78 -14.57
CA GLU A 99 -3.46 -21.11 -13.79
C GLU A 99 -2.86 -22.19 -12.89
N SER A 100 -1.54 -22.37 -12.93
CA SER A 100 -0.87 -23.24 -11.99
C SER A 100 -1.27 -22.71 -10.62
N ASN A 101 -2.20 -23.42 -9.99
CA ASN A 101 -2.62 -23.17 -8.64
C ASN A 101 -1.32 -23.29 -7.82
N VAL A 102 -0.72 -22.15 -7.50
CA VAL A 102 -0.38 -21.93 -6.10
C VAL A 102 -1.64 -22.38 -5.38
N GLU A 103 -1.51 -23.33 -4.46
CA GLU A 103 -2.55 -23.79 -3.57
C GLU A 103 -3.10 -22.58 -2.78
N GLU A 104 -3.88 -21.74 -3.44
CA GLU A 104 -4.83 -20.84 -2.83
C GLU A 104 -6.14 -21.57 -3.00
N GLU A 105 -6.77 -21.85 -1.87
CA GLU A 105 -8.15 -22.27 -1.76
C GLU A 105 -9.02 -21.26 -2.53
N SER A 106 -9.10 -21.40 -3.86
CA SER A 106 -9.89 -20.52 -4.68
C SER A 106 -11.32 -20.66 -4.21
N ILE A 107 -11.80 -19.61 -3.57
CA ILE A 107 -13.15 -19.50 -3.07
C ILE A 107 -14.07 -19.80 -4.24
N ASN A 108 -14.79 -20.93 -4.16
CA ASN A 108 -15.79 -21.28 -5.15
C ASN A 108 -16.96 -20.31 -4.94
N LEU A 109 -16.85 -19.15 -5.57
CA LEU A 109 -17.79 -18.05 -5.51
C LEU A 109 -19.24 -18.51 -5.73
N LEU A 110 -19.45 -19.47 -6.63
CA LEU A 110 -20.79 -20.02 -6.89
C LEU A 110 -21.37 -20.75 -5.68
N GLN A 111 -20.53 -21.49 -4.95
CA GLN A 111 -20.93 -22.25 -3.78
C GLN A 111 -21.09 -21.37 -2.53
N GLU A 112 -20.27 -20.33 -2.38
CA GLU A 112 -20.40 -19.38 -1.26
C GLU A 112 -21.59 -18.42 -1.44
N LEU A 113 -22.00 -18.15 -2.70
CA LEU A 113 -23.21 -17.37 -3.01
C LEU A 113 -24.52 -18.11 -2.71
N ASP A 114 -24.50 -19.42 -2.48
CA ASP A 114 -25.66 -20.18 -1.99
C ASP A 114 -25.97 -19.85 -0.51
N ASN A 115 -25.01 -19.27 0.22
CA ASN A 115 -25.25 -18.80 1.58
C ASN A 115 -25.96 -17.44 1.58
N ASN A 116 -27.19 -17.41 2.08
CA ASN A 116 -28.00 -16.18 2.16
C ASN A 116 -27.30 -15.04 2.90
N SER A 117 -26.56 -15.33 3.98
CA SER A 117 -25.85 -14.30 4.75
C SER A 117 -24.74 -13.62 3.94
N ILE A 118 -24.00 -14.40 3.14
CA ILE A 118 -22.94 -13.88 2.27
C ILE A 118 -23.54 -13.05 1.14
N LYS A 119 -24.63 -13.53 0.55
CA LYS A 119 -25.34 -12.83 -0.52
C LYS A 119 -25.89 -11.48 -0.04
N GLU A 120 -26.54 -11.45 1.14
CA GLU A 120 -27.03 -10.21 1.76
C GLU A 120 -25.88 -9.25 2.04
N MET A 121 -24.77 -9.74 2.61
CA MET A 121 -23.56 -8.95 2.85
C MET A 121 -23.04 -8.30 1.57
N LEU A 122 -22.88 -9.06 0.47
CA LEU A 122 -22.39 -8.53 -0.79
C LEU A 122 -23.35 -7.50 -1.41
N GLN A 123 -24.66 -7.74 -1.33
CA GLN A 123 -25.67 -6.79 -1.79
C GLN A 123 -25.66 -5.48 -0.99
N ASP A 124 -25.46 -5.54 0.31
CA ASP A 124 -25.36 -4.35 1.15
C ASP A 124 -24.06 -3.59 0.90
N ILE A 125 -22.95 -4.29 0.65
CA ILE A 125 -21.71 -3.67 0.19
C ILE A 125 -21.91 -2.92 -1.13
N GLU A 126 -22.62 -3.51 -2.11
CA GLU A 126 -22.94 -2.85 -3.38
C GLU A 126 -23.76 -1.56 -3.16
N LYS A 127 -24.74 -1.59 -2.24
CA LYS A 127 -25.51 -0.40 -1.87
C LYS A 127 -24.63 0.67 -1.25
N PHE A 128 -23.71 0.31 -0.35
CA PHE A 128 -22.79 1.27 0.27
C PHE A 128 -21.82 1.89 -0.74
N LEU A 129 -21.36 1.12 -1.73
CA LEU A 129 -20.45 1.59 -2.78
C LEU A 129 -21.17 2.31 -3.92
N GLY A 130 -22.49 2.12 -4.08
CA GLY A 130 -23.29 2.69 -5.17
C GLY A 130 -22.96 2.10 -6.54
N ARG A 131 -22.36 0.91 -6.59
CA ARG A 131 -21.96 0.21 -7.82
C ARG A 131 -21.92 -1.31 -7.61
N PRO A 132 -22.03 -2.12 -8.67
CA PRO A 132 -21.81 -3.55 -8.58
C PRO A 132 -20.37 -3.87 -8.17
N LEU A 133 -20.20 -4.99 -7.49
CA LEU A 133 -18.90 -5.53 -7.12
C LEU A 133 -18.27 -6.30 -8.28
N SER A 134 -16.96 -6.18 -8.43
CA SER A 134 -16.20 -7.04 -9.33
C SER A 134 -15.94 -8.40 -8.67
N SER A 135 -15.73 -9.45 -9.48
CA SER A 135 -15.39 -10.78 -8.95
C SER A 135 -14.17 -10.76 -8.04
N LYS A 136 -13.17 -9.92 -8.36
CA LYS A 136 -11.96 -9.74 -7.53
C LYS A 136 -12.29 -9.17 -6.15
N GLU A 137 -13.17 -8.18 -6.07
CA GLU A 137 -13.60 -7.60 -4.78
C GLU A 137 -14.41 -8.61 -3.97
N MET A 138 -15.30 -9.36 -4.63
CA MET A 138 -16.05 -10.43 -3.97
C MET A 138 -15.09 -11.49 -3.40
N THR A 139 -14.15 -12.02 -4.20
CA THR A 139 -13.15 -12.99 -3.72
C THR A 139 -12.35 -12.44 -2.54
N MET A 140 -11.92 -11.18 -2.60
CA MET A 140 -11.15 -10.54 -1.54
C MET A 140 -11.96 -10.42 -0.23
N TYR A 141 -13.23 -10.02 -0.29
CA TYR A 141 -14.07 -9.92 0.92
C TYR A 141 -14.34 -11.29 1.53
N LEU A 142 -14.54 -12.31 0.68
CA LEU A 142 -14.74 -13.67 1.12
C LEU A 142 -13.46 -14.26 1.72
N SER A 143 -12.28 -13.92 1.17
CA SER A 143 -10.99 -14.39 1.69
C SER A 143 -10.79 -13.91 3.13
N TRP A 144 -11.22 -12.71 3.48
CA TRP A 144 -11.11 -12.21 4.86
C TRP A 144 -11.90 -13.02 5.89
N GLN A 145 -12.93 -13.75 5.48
CA GLN A 145 -13.63 -14.67 6.40
C GLN A 145 -12.75 -15.85 6.78
N LYS A 146 -11.92 -16.34 5.85
CA LYS A 146 -10.98 -17.45 6.07
C LYS A 146 -9.67 -16.96 6.67
N ASP A 147 -9.07 -15.95 6.05
CA ASP A 147 -7.73 -15.45 6.36
C ASP A 147 -7.70 -14.69 7.69
N PHE A 148 -8.74 -13.88 7.95
CA PHE A 148 -8.79 -12.96 9.10
C PHE A 148 -9.86 -13.34 10.13
N ASN A 149 -10.62 -14.42 9.89
CA ASN A 149 -11.78 -14.80 10.70
C ASN A 149 -12.80 -13.66 10.87
N PHE A 150 -12.95 -12.79 9.86
CA PHE A 150 -13.95 -11.74 9.90
C PHE A 150 -15.35 -12.30 9.67
N SER A 151 -16.30 -11.90 10.51
CA SER A 151 -17.71 -12.18 10.26
C SER A 151 -18.26 -11.26 9.15
N PRO A 152 -19.36 -11.64 8.48
CA PRO A 152 -20.00 -10.78 7.49
C PRO A 152 -20.31 -9.36 8.00
N GLU A 153 -20.70 -9.24 9.27
CA GLU A 153 -21.00 -7.97 9.93
C GLU A 153 -19.75 -7.09 10.12
N ILE A 154 -18.60 -7.69 10.43
CA ILE A 154 -17.32 -6.97 10.54
C ILE A 154 -16.92 -6.42 9.17
N ILE A 155 -17.08 -7.21 8.11
CA ILE A 155 -16.79 -6.78 6.73
C ILE A 155 -17.71 -5.62 6.34
N LEU A 156 -19.01 -5.71 6.62
CA LEU A 156 -19.96 -4.62 6.37
C LEU A 156 -19.56 -3.34 7.09
N LEU A 157 -19.24 -3.43 8.38
CA LEU A 157 -18.83 -2.29 9.19
C LEU A 157 -17.52 -1.66 8.67
N LEU A 158 -16.57 -2.49 8.24
CA LEU A 158 -15.32 -2.05 7.65
C LEU A 158 -15.56 -1.25 6.37
N ILE A 159 -16.39 -1.77 5.47
CA ILE A 159 -16.74 -1.10 4.21
C ILE A 159 -17.48 0.21 4.50
N GLN A 160 -18.47 0.19 5.38
CA GLN A 160 -19.23 1.36 5.80
C GLN A 160 -18.30 2.45 6.37
N TYR A 161 -17.32 2.04 7.20
CA TYR A 161 -16.31 2.95 7.72
C TYR A 161 -15.47 3.57 6.59
N CYS A 162 -14.96 2.77 5.64
CA CYS A 162 -14.19 3.27 4.50
C CYS A 162 -15.00 4.25 3.63
N VAL A 163 -16.26 3.94 3.35
CA VAL A 163 -17.20 4.80 2.62
C VAL A 163 -17.44 6.11 3.35
N SER A 164 -17.64 6.10 4.67
CA SER A 164 -17.83 7.32 5.46
C SER A 164 -16.61 8.26 5.46
N LYS A 165 -15.41 7.73 5.18
CA LYS A 165 -14.18 8.51 4.97
C LYS A 165 -13.98 8.96 3.51
N GLY A 166 -14.91 8.63 2.61
CA GLY A 166 -14.81 8.88 1.17
C GLY A 166 -13.69 8.09 0.49
N LYS A 167 -13.27 6.96 1.07
CA LYS A 167 -12.18 6.12 0.56
C LYS A 167 -12.71 4.75 0.15
N THR A 168 -13.23 4.66 -1.07
CA THR A 168 -13.84 3.44 -1.65
C THR A 168 -12.89 2.65 -2.54
N ASP A 169 -11.61 3.03 -2.59
CA ASP A 169 -10.58 2.30 -3.34
C ASP A 169 -10.28 0.94 -2.72
N CYS A 170 -10.26 -0.10 -3.54
CA CYS A 170 -10.05 -1.48 -3.11
C CYS A 170 -8.74 -1.66 -2.31
N ARG A 171 -7.63 -1.04 -2.74
CA ARG A 171 -6.34 -1.13 -2.02
C ARG A 171 -6.38 -0.40 -0.68
N TYR A 172 -7.16 0.68 -0.57
CA TYR A 172 -7.36 1.36 0.71
C TYR A 172 -8.14 0.48 1.68
N ILE A 173 -9.25 -0.12 1.22
CA ILE A 173 -10.10 -0.99 2.03
C ILE A 173 -9.28 -2.19 2.55
N GLU A 174 -8.51 -2.82 1.67
CA GLU A 174 -7.62 -3.94 2.03
C GLU A 174 -6.61 -3.56 3.13
N LYS A 175 -5.99 -2.37 3.05
CA LYS A 175 -5.10 -1.88 4.11
C LYS A 175 -5.82 -1.67 5.45
N VAL A 176 -7.09 -1.29 5.42
CA VAL A 176 -7.90 -1.18 6.64
C VAL A 176 -8.19 -2.56 7.21
N ALA A 177 -8.51 -3.55 6.36
CA ALA A 177 -8.72 -4.94 6.76
C ALA A 177 -7.49 -5.54 7.44
N ILE A 178 -6.32 -5.41 6.80
CA ILE A 178 -5.03 -5.84 7.39
C ILE A 178 -4.80 -5.15 8.74
N SER A 179 -5.04 -3.83 8.82
CA SER A 179 -4.88 -3.11 10.09
C SER A 179 -5.85 -3.54 11.18
N TRP A 180 -7.05 -4.02 10.85
CA TRP A 180 -8.01 -4.55 11.82
C TRP A 180 -7.59 -5.94 12.28
N HIS A 181 -7.12 -6.76 11.34
CA HIS A 181 -6.57 -8.08 11.63
C HIS A 181 -5.33 -8.00 12.54
N ASP A 182 -4.38 -7.10 12.25
CA ASP A 182 -3.19 -6.86 13.07
C ASP A 182 -3.54 -6.41 14.51
N LYS A 183 -4.73 -5.84 14.70
CA LYS A 183 -5.27 -5.43 16.00
C LYS A 183 -6.13 -6.50 16.67
N ASN A 184 -6.21 -7.70 16.09
CA ASN A 184 -7.03 -8.82 16.55
C ASN A 184 -8.51 -8.47 16.70
N VAL A 185 -9.06 -7.67 15.78
CA VAL A 185 -10.50 -7.37 15.75
C VAL A 185 -11.27 -8.64 15.40
N ARG A 186 -12.11 -9.13 16.32
CA ARG A 186 -12.91 -10.36 16.12
C ARG A 186 -14.40 -10.16 16.38
N SER A 187 -14.79 -9.01 16.92
CA SER A 187 -16.19 -8.67 17.21
C SER A 187 -16.56 -7.28 16.69
N ILE A 188 -17.87 -7.02 16.60
CA ILE A 188 -18.40 -5.69 16.27
C ILE A 188 -17.95 -4.66 17.30
N ASP A 189 -17.93 -5.03 18.58
CA ASP A 189 -17.49 -4.15 19.67
C ASP A 189 -16.00 -3.79 19.54
N ASP A 190 -15.15 -4.76 19.18
CA ASP A 190 -13.74 -4.50 18.90
C ASP A 190 -13.58 -3.54 17.72
N ALA A 191 -14.30 -3.77 16.63
CA ALA A 191 -14.26 -2.94 15.44
C ALA A 191 -14.69 -1.50 15.75
N GLN A 192 -15.79 -1.32 16.49
CA GLN A 192 -16.25 -0.02 16.94
C GLN A 192 -15.24 0.66 17.88
N SER A 193 -14.61 -0.09 18.78
CA SER A 193 -13.57 0.45 19.66
C SER A 193 -12.36 0.97 18.87
N VAL A 194 -11.95 0.26 17.82
CA VAL A 194 -10.85 0.67 16.92
C VAL A 194 -11.21 1.91 16.13
N ILE A 195 -12.44 1.99 15.62
CA ILE A 195 -12.97 3.18 14.93
C ILE A 195 -12.95 4.37 15.88
N LYS A 196 -13.54 4.22 17.07
CA LYS A 196 -13.63 5.28 18.09
C LYS A 196 -12.25 5.77 18.50
N ALA A 197 -11.32 4.88 18.84
CA ALA A 197 -9.96 5.24 19.22
C ALA A 197 -9.24 6.02 18.12
N ARG A 198 -9.47 5.66 16.85
CA ARG A 198 -8.89 6.35 15.69
C ARG A 198 -9.48 7.75 15.52
N GLU A 199 -10.79 7.91 15.71
CA GLU A 199 -11.48 9.20 15.64
C GLU A 199 -11.08 10.12 16.78
N ASP A 200 -11.03 9.61 18.02
CA ASP A 200 -10.57 10.35 19.20
C ASP A 200 -9.13 10.84 19.02
N ARG A 201 -8.25 9.99 18.47
CA ARG A 201 -6.88 10.40 18.11
C ARG A 201 -6.90 11.52 17.07
N TRP A 202 -7.73 11.41 16.04
CA TRP A 202 -7.83 12.43 14.99
C TRP A 202 -8.34 13.77 15.52
N VAL A 203 -9.30 13.76 16.45
CA VAL A 203 -9.77 14.95 17.16
C VAL A 203 -8.63 15.61 17.94
N LYS A 204 -7.81 14.83 18.67
CA LYS A 204 -6.62 15.36 19.36
C LYS A 204 -5.61 15.97 18.39
N ILE A 205 -5.34 15.30 17.27
CA ILE A 205 -4.44 15.83 16.22
C ILE A 205 -4.97 17.17 15.69
N LYS A 206 -6.26 17.26 15.37
CA LYS A 206 -6.89 18.52 14.92
C LYS A 206 -6.73 19.62 15.96
N LYS A 207 -6.98 19.34 17.23
CA LYS A 207 -6.79 20.32 18.32
C LYS A 207 -5.35 20.83 18.42
N ILE A 208 -4.35 19.97 18.18
CA ILE A 208 -2.93 20.37 18.15
C ILE A 208 -2.61 21.22 16.92
N LEU A 209 -3.10 20.83 15.75
CA LEU A 209 -2.91 21.58 14.50
C LEU A 209 -3.54 22.97 14.57
N THR A 210 -4.76 23.08 15.11
CA THR A 210 -5.44 24.36 15.32
C THR A 210 -4.65 25.24 16.29
N TYR A 211 -4.10 24.67 17.36
CA TYR A 211 -3.24 25.41 18.31
C TYR A 211 -1.97 25.95 17.64
N LEU A 212 -1.39 25.17 16.72
CA LEU A 212 -0.23 25.57 15.93
C LEU A 212 -0.54 26.56 14.80
N GLY A 213 -1.80 26.98 14.64
CA GLY A 213 -2.23 27.94 13.62
C GLY A 213 -2.55 27.32 12.25
N PHE A 214 -2.57 25.98 12.13
CA PHE A 214 -3.00 25.32 10.89
C PHE A 214 -4.53 25.27 10.84
N GLN A 215 -5.12 25.84 9.78
CA GLN A 215 -6.56 25.80 9.54
C GLN A 215 -6.89 24.76 8.46
N ASN A 216 -7.74 23.78 8.83
CA ASN A 216 -8.42 22.83 7.93
C ASN A 216 -7.54 22.19 6.83
N THR A 217 -6.27 21.88 7.13
CA THR A 217 -5.33 21.38 6.14
C THR A 217 -5.14 19.87 6.26
N GLU A 218 -5.08 19.20 5.12
CA GLU A 218 -4.50 17.87 5.04
C GLU A 218 -3.08 17.90 5.60
N ILE A 219 -2.79 17.04 6.56
CA ILE A 219 -1.49 16.95 7.22
C ILE A 219 -0.56 16.04 6.42
N MET A 220 0.71 16.43 6.26
CA MET A 220 1.69 15.55 5.66
C MET A 220 1.97 14.34 6.58
N LYS A 221 2.12 13.15 6.01
CA LYS A 221 2.38 11.91 6.77
C LYS A 221 3.51 12.02 7.82
N PRO A 222 4.67 12.66 7.53
CA PRO A 222 5.72 12.81 8.54
C PRO A 222 5.29 13.66 9.75
N GLN A 223 4.46 14.68 9.54
CA GLN A 223 3.93 15.50 10.63
C GLN A 223 2.89 14.71 11.44
N GLU A 224 2.01 13.95 10.76
CA GLU A 224 1.04 13.07 11.45
C GLU A 224 1.74 12.05 12.34
N GLN A 225 2.84 11.47 11.88
CA GLN A 225 3.64 10.51 12.65
C GLN A 225 4.22 11.14 13.92
N LEU A 226 4.74 12.37 13.85
CA LEU A 226 5.25 13.09 15.02
C LEU A 226 4.14 13.36 16.03
N ILE A 227 3.01 13.92 15.59
CA ILE A 227 1.88 14.20 16.50
C ILE A 227 1.33 12.90 17.10
N THR A 228 1.24 11.84 16.30
CA THR A 228 0.81 10.51 16.77
C THR A 228 1.77 9.95 17.81
N LYS A 229 3.08 10.11 17.62
CA LYS A 229 4.10 9.75 18.60
C LYS A 229 3.89 10.50 19.92
N TRP A 230 3.57 11.79 19.89
CA TRP A 230 3.32 12.57 21.11
C TRP A 230 2.08 12.10 21.88
N ILE A 231 1.01 11.78 21.16
CA ILE A 231 -0.27 11.36 21.76
C ILE A 231 -0.23 9.91 22.22
N THR A 232 0.37 9.01 21.45
CA THR A 232 0.26 7.56 21.66
C THR A 232 1.51 6.96 22.28
N THR A 233 2.70 7.34 21.82
CA THR A 233 3.96 6.78 22.34
C THR A 233 4.38 7.46 23.64
N TYR A 234 4.38 8.79 23.65
CA TYR A 234 4.71 9.56 24.85
C TYR A 234 3.53 9.69 25.82
N ASN A 235 2.31 9.47 25.31
CA ASN A 235 1.07 9.57 26.07
C ASN A 235 0.92 10.92 26.78
N PHE A 236 1.34 12.01 26.13
CA PHE A 236 1.24 13.34 26.71
C PHE A 236 -0.18 13.91 26.61
N PRO A 237 -0.70 14.54 27.67
CA PRO A 237 -1.91 15.34 27.60
C PRO A 237 -1.70 16.56 26.68
N LEU A 238 -2.80 17.06 26.11
CA LEU A 238 -2.77 18.18 25.16
C LEU A 238 -2.07 19.41 25.74
N GLU A 239 -2.25 19.70 27.03
CA GLU A 239 -1.65 20.85 27.69
C GLU A 239 -0.11 20.81 27.72
N ILE A 240 0.48 19.63 27.89
CA ILE A 240 1.94 19.47 27.83
C ILE A 240 2.43 19.73 26.40
N ILE A 241 1.70 19.23 25.40
CA ILE A 241 2.03 19.45 23.99
C ILE A 241 1.92 20.94 23.65
N TYR A 242 0.88 21.64 24.10
CA TYR A 242 0.71 23.08 23.92
C TYR A 242 1.86 23.87 24.54
N ASN A 243 2.30 23.51 25.74
CA ASN A 243 3.47 24.14 26.36
C ASN A 243 4.75 23.95 25.53
N ALA A 244 4.97 22.76 24.95
CA ALA A 244 6.11 22.56 24.06
C ALA A 244 6.02 23.42 22.78
N CYS A 245 4.80 23.59 22.25
CA CYS A 245 4.54 24.47 21.10
C CYS A 245 4.86 25.93 21.44
N ASP A 246 4.44 26.41 22.62
CA ASP A 246 4.71 27.78 23.08
C ASP A 246 6.21 28.04 23.24
N ILE A 247 6.95 27.09 23.81
CA ILE A 247 8.41 27.20 23.94
C ILE A 247 9.08 27.28 22.56
N CYS A 248 8.62 26.46 21.60
CA CYS A 248 9.12 26.50 20.23
C CYS A 248 8.90 27.90 19.62
N PHE A 249 7.68 28.42 19.76
CA PHE A 249 7.32 29.73 19.23
C PHE A 249 8.13 30.85 19.90
N GLN A 250 8.26 30.84 21.24
CA GLN A 250 9.04 31.84 21.98
C GLN A 250 10.54 31.85 21.60
N ARG A 251 11.12 30.69 21.27
CA ARG A 251 12.55 30.57 20.98
C ARG A 251 12.93 30.81 19.52
N ILE A 252 12.08 30.40 18.58
CA ILE A 252 12.42 30.39 17.14
C ILE A 252 11.46 31.25 16.32
N ASN A 253 10.38 31.76 16.93
CA ASN A 253 9.33 32.56 16.29
C ASN A 253 8.70 31.87 15.06
N LYS A 254 8.68 30.53 15.04
CA LYS A 254 8.05 29.71 14.01
C LYS A 254 7.57 28.37 14.58
N CYS A 255 6.60 27.75 13.90
CA CYS A 255 6.20 26.38 14.19
C CYS A 255 7.14 25.38 13.52
N ASP A 256 7.93 24.65 14.31
CA ASP A 256 8.83 23.61 13.82
C ASP A 256 8.56 22.27 14.54
N PHE A 257 7.96 21.32 13.82
CA PHE A 257 7.59 20.01 14.38
C PHE A 257 8.79 19.21 14.88
N LYS A 258 9.98 19.35 14.28
CA LYS A 258 11.18 18.65 14.74
C LYS A 258 11.70 19.24 16.04
N TYR A 259 11.64 20.57 16.17
CA TYR A 259 12.02 21.24 17.40
C TYR A 259 11.07 20.88 18.56
N ILE A 260 9.75 20.87 18.30
CA ILE A 260 8.74 20.45 19.28
C ILE A 260 8.97 18.99 19.70
N ASP A 261 9.22 18.09 18.75
CA ASP A 261 9.56 16.69 19.07
C ASP A 261 10.83 16.60 19.92
N GLY A 262 11.84 17.43 19.67
CA GLY A 262 13.04 17.50 20.49
C GLY A 262 12.76 17.86 21.95
N ILE A 263 11.90 18.85 22.19
CA ILE A 263 11.47 19.24 23.55
C ILE A 263 10.73 18.08 24.22
N LEU A 264 9.70 17.54 23.54
CA LEU A 264 8.86 16.47 24.09
C LEU A 264 9.65 15.18 24.33
N ASN A 265 10.62 14.87 23.48
CA ASN A 265 11.51 13.72 23.66
C ASN A 265 12.41 13.89 24.90
N SER A 266 12.91 15.09 25.16
CA SER A 266 13.64 15.38 26.42
C SER A 266 12.74 15.14 27.62
N TRP A 267 11.53 15.71 27.62
CA TRP A 267 10.59 15.55 28.73
C TRP A 267 10.16 14.10 28.96
N PHE A 268 10.01 13.33 27.88
CA PHE A 268 9.71 11.92 27.96
C PHE A 268 10.85 11.13 28.61
N LYS A 269 12.11 11.41 28.25
CA LYS A 269 13.29 10.82 28.88
C LYS A 269 13.45 11.21 30.34
N ASP A 270 13.08 12.44 30.68
CA ASP A 270 13.12 12.98 32.04
C ASP A 270 11.93 12.52 32.90
N GLY A 271 10.99 11.75 32.33
CA GLY A 271 9.85 11.18 33.05
C GLY A 271 8.79 12.20 33.47
N ILE A 272 8.77 13.37 32.83
CA ILE A 272 7.84 14.46 33.13
C ILE A 272 6.43 14.06 32.72
N LYS A 273 5.45 14.15 33.62
CA LYS A 273 4.05 13.79 33.33
C LYS A 273 3.04 14.90 33.63
N SER A 274 3.48 15.98 34.27
CA SER A 274 2.62 17.10 34.67
C SER A 274 3.22 18.46 34.30
N LEU A 275 2.37 19.50 34.25
CA LEU A 275 2.82 20.88 34.07
C LEU A 275 3.72 21.36 35.22
N GLU A 276 3.48 20.87 36.44
CA GLU A 276 4.30 21.19 37.61
C GLU A 276 5.72 20.65 37.49
N ASP A 277 5.90 19.48 36.88
CA ASP A 277 7.22 18.88 36.67
C ASP A 277 8.05 19.70 35.65
N ILE A 278 7.39 20.26 34.63
CA ILE A 278 8.02 21.18 33.67
C ILE A 278 8.50 22.44 34.39
N GLU A 279 7.68 23.00 35.29
CA GLU A 279 8.04 24.20 36.04
C GLU A 279 9.19 23.95 37.02
N LYS A 280 9.19 22.79 37.70
CA LYS A 280 10.30 22.34 38.56
C LYS A 280 11.60 22.18 37.78
N GLN A 281 11.54 21.64 36.55
CA GLN A 281 12.70 21.52 35.68
C GLN A 281 13.25 22.89 35.25
N ARG A 282 12.37 23.85 34.89
CA ARG A 282 12.77 25.24 34.56
C ARG A 282 13.46 25.93 35.74
N LYS A 283 12.95 25.75 36.97
CA LYS A 283 13.57 26.31 38.19
C LYS A 283 14.95 25.69 38.46
N ARG A 284 15.13 24.38 38.22
CA ARG A 284 16.43 23.69 38.36
C ARG A 284 17.48 24.18 37.36
N THR A 285 17.11 24.38 36.09
CA THR A 285 18.03 24.88 35.05
C THR A 285 18.41 26.35 35.24
N SER A 286 17.49 27.19 35.74
CA SER A 286 17.79 28.59 36.10
C SER A 286 18.81 28.70 37.25
N ASN A 287 18.75 27.82 38.25
CA ASN A 287 19.69 27.80 39.36
C ASN A 287 21.09 27.26 38.99
N TYR A 288 21.19 26.35 38.02
CA TYR A 288 22.49 25.87 37.53
C TYR A 288 23.30 26.97 36.82
N ASN A 289 22.63 27.82 36.02
CA ASN A 289 23.27 28.96 35.35
C ASN A 289 23.66 30.12 36.30
N LYS A 290 23.11 30.17 37.52
CA LYS A 290 23.58 31.11 38.54
C LYS A 290 24.85 30.65 39.27
N ASN A 291 25.16 29.35 39.27
CA ASN A 291 26.33 28.79 39.96
C ASN A 291 27.51 28.44 39.04
N ALA A 292 27.42 28.68 37.73
CA ALA A 292 28.51 28.45 36.77
C ALA A 292 29.39 29.70 36.53
N LYS A 293 29.69 30.48 37.58
CA LYS A 293 30.71 31.56 37.56
C LYS A 293 31.92 31.19 38.44
N THR A 294 32.56 30.06 38.14
CA THR A 294 33.97 29.83 38.49
C THR A 294 34.58 28.92 37.42
N VAL A 295 34.89 29.50 36.26
CA VAL A 295 35.71 28.82 35.24
C VAL A 295 37.18 28.99 35.66
N SER A 296 37.86 27.87 35.92
CA SER A 296 39.31 27.85 36.08
C SER A 296 39.96 28.23 34.75
N LYS A 297 40.79 29.29 34.78
CA LYS A 297 41.55 29.76 33.61
C LYS A 297 42.61 28.73 33.22
N GLY A 298 42.39 28.03 32.11
CA GLY A 298 43.45 27.34 31.37
C GLY A 298 44.30 28.35 30.58
N ALA A 299 45.58 28.03 30.38
CA ALA A 299 46.64 28.90 29.85
C ALA A 299 46.50 29.37 28.38
N PHE A 300 45.32 29.23 27.78
CA PHE A 300 44.99 29.71 26.41
C PHE A 300 44.00 30.89 26.39
N GLY A 301 43.56 31.40 27.56
CA GLY A 301 42.54 32.45 27.67
C GLY A 301 43.06 33.86 28.01
N ASN A 302 44.34 34.16 27.80
CA ASN A 302 44.96 35.42 28.26
C ASN A 302 45.03 36.51 27.17
N TYR A 303 44.01 36.61 26.33
CA TYR A 303 43.82 37.75 25.43
C TYR A 303 42.69 38.61 25.97
N GLU A 304 42.89 39.93 26.04
CA GLU A 304 41.79 40.86 26.30
C GLU A 304 40.74 40.72 25.20
N GLN A 305 39.59 40.17 25.58
CA GLN A 305 38.45 40.05 24.69
C GLN A 305 37.87 41.45 24.51
N ARG A 306 38.00 41.99 23.28
CA ARG A 306 37.54 43.35 22.97
C ARG A 306 36.05 43.46 23.31
N THR A 307 35.74 44.25 24.32
CA THR A 307 34.37 44.62 24.67
C THR A 307 34.03 45.87 23.89
N TYR A 308 33.28 45.69 22.80
CA TYR A 308 32.76 46.82 22.05
C TYR A 308 31.43 47.25 22.67
N ASN A 309 31.37 48.49 23.16
CA ASN A 309 30.12 49.11 23.54
C ASN A 309 29.41 49.58 22.26
N PHE A 310 28.47 48.77 21.78
CA PHE A 310 27.78 49.02 20.51
C PHE A 310 26.98 50.33 20.52
N GLU A 311 26.43 50.75 21.67
CA GLU A 311 25.73 52.03 21.79
C GLU A 311 26.65 53.24 21.61
N GLU A 312 27.90 53.12 22.08
CA GLU A 312 28.90 54.19 21.96
C GLU A 312 29.47 54.28 20.55
N LEU A 313 29.64 53.13 19.89
CA LEU A 313 30.02 53.05 18.47
C LEU A 313 28.92 53.58 17.55
N GLU A 314 27.66 53.30 17.87
CA GLU A 314 26.50 53.80 17.12
C GLU A 314 26.37 55.32 17.25
N LYS A 315 26.56 55.88 18.45
CA LYS A 315 26.61 57.34 18.66
C LYS A 315 27.73 58.02 17.88
N LYS A 316 28.93 57.42 17.84
CA LYS A 316 30.07 57.92 17.06
C LYS A 316 29.85 57.83 15.55
N LEU A 317 29.18 56.77 15.07
CA LEU A 317 28.89 56.60 13.64
C LEU A 317 27.82 57.58 13.14
N LEU A 318 26.82 57.88 13.98
CA LEU A 318 25.73 58.78 13.65
C LEU A 318 26.08 60.28 13.84
N GLY A 319 27.31 60.59 14.27
CA GLY A 319 27.79 61.95 14.43
C GLY A 319 27.07 62.73 15.53
N TRP A 320 26.56 62.05 16.56
CA TRP A 320 25.81 62.66 17.67
C TRP A 320 26.70 63.05 18.87
N ASP A 321 28.01 63.08 18.67
CA ASP A 321 28.91 63.79 19.60
C ASP A 321 28.78 65.29 19.33
N ASN A 322 27.76 65.91 19.93
CA ASN A 322 27.79 67.35 20.15
C ASN A 322 28.80 67.64 21.25
N ASN A 323 30.00 68.08 20.89
CA ASN A 323 30.84 68.95 21.71
C ASN A 323 31.75 69.77 20.79
N ASP A 324 31.55 71.10 20.83
CA ASP A 324 32.56 72.12 20.52
C ASP A 324 33.80 71.97 21.42
#